data_AF-A0A8C4Y2A9-F1
#
_entry.id   AF-A0A8C4Y2A9-F1
#
_cell.length_a   1.000
_cell.length_b   1.000
_cell.length_c   1.000
_cell.angle_alpha   90.00
_cell.angle_beta   90.00
_cell.angle_gamma   90.00
#
_symmetry.space_group_name_H-M   'P 1'
#
loop_
_entity.id
_entity.type
_entity.pdbx_description
1 polymer ?
#
loop_
_entity_poly.entity_id
_entity_poly.type
_entity_poly.pdbx_seq_one_letter_code
_entity_poly.pdbx_strand_id
1 'polypeptide(L)'
;MDLTQPNTDGISSFENLLANIILRVFVWVIACVICFGNLFVICMRSFVVTENSQHIMAIKSLCCADGLMGIYLFFIGAFDLKFSGEYNKHAQVWMASIQCQLVGSLAMLSSEVSVLLLTYMTLEKYLCIVFPFSHYGAGKKRTLSMLVVIWLLGFSLTLVPFWCKESFGDYYGRNGVCFPLQSDETERPGARGYSTGIFLGKESPGHGA
;
A
#
# COMPACT_ATOMS: atom_id res chain seq x y z
N MET A 1 -26.08 27.51 23.66
CA MET A 1 -25.64 27.69 22.27
C MET A 1 -24.23 27.13 22.20
N ASP A 2 -24.14 25.82 21.98
CA ASP A 2 -22.91 25.08 21.70
C ASP A 2 -22.86 24.86 20.19
N LEU A 3 -21.80 25.34 19.52
CA LEU A 3 -21.41 25.17 18.11
C LEU A 3 -20.17 26.09 17.96
N THR A 4 -18.94 25.68 17.70
CA THR A 4 -18.36 24.50 17.04
C THR A 4 -16.88 24.42 17.46
N GLN A 5 -16.46 23.36 18.12
CA GLN A 5 -15.06 22.94 18.15
C GLN A 5 -14.88 21.96 16.99
N PRO A 6 -14.16 22.32 15.90
CA PRO A 6 -13.77 21.30 14.95
C PRO A 6 -12.69 20.46 15.62
N ASN A 7 -12.97 19.17 15.86
CA ASN A 7 -11.96 18.19 16.22
C ASN A 7 -10.89 18.22 15.13
N THR A 8 -9.70 18.69 15.47
CA THR A 8 -8.57 18.93 14.55
C THR A 8 -7.42 18.02 14.97
N ASP A 9 -7.70 16.74 15.17
CA ASP A 9 -6.85 15.92 16.06
C ASP A 9 -5.80 15.12 15.27
N GLY A 10 -6.02 14.87 13.98
CA GLY A 10 -5.09 14.17 13.09
C GLY A 10 -4.21 15.07 12.23
N ILE A 11 -4.83 16.04 11.53
CA ILE A 11 -4.14 16.87 10.52
C ILE A 11 -3.14 17.84 11.17
N SER A 12 -3.54 18.47 12.30
CA SER A 12 -2.67 19.41 13.02
C SER A 12 -1.47 18.71 13.69
N SER A 13 -1.63 17.45 14.10
CA SER A 13 -0.51 16.63 14.62
C SER A 13 0.45 16.23 13.50
N PHE A 14 -0.05 15.92 12.29
CA PHE A 14 0.79 15.51 11.16
C PHE A 14 1.65 16.66 10.64
N GLU A 15 1.14 17.89 10.56
CA GLU A 15 1.94 19.09 10.25
C GLU A 15 3.03 19.33 11.30
N ASN A 16 2.70 19.14 12.59
CA ASN A 16 3.66 19.29 13.69
C ASN A 16 4.70 18.14 13.73
N LEU A 17 4.36 16.95 13.23
CA LEU A 17 5.23 15.79 13.10
C LEU A 17 6.14 15.87 11.87
N LEU A 18 5.67 16.35 10.71
CA LEU A 18 6.49 16.57 9.49
C LEU A 18 7.39 17.81 9.59
N ALA A 19 7.01 18.83 10.37
CA ALA A 19 7.88 19.95 10.65
C ALA A 19 9.13 19.55 11.46
N ASN A 20 9.10 18.39 12.13
CA ASN A 20 10.22 17.90 12.92
C ASN A 20 11.28 17.21 12.07
N ILE A 21 12.50 17.78 12.07
CA ILE A 21 13.70 17.24 11.41
C ILE A 21 13.97 15.77 11.74
N ILE A 22 13.57 15.33 12.94
CA ILE A 22 13.72 13.96 13.44
C ILE A 22 12.93 12.98 12.57
N LEU A 23 11.67 13.30 12.22
CA LEU A 23 10.82 12.41 11.42
C LEU A 23 11.39 12.26 10.00
N ARG A 24 11.91 13.34 9.40
CA ARG A 24 12.56 13.30 8.09
C ARG A 24 13.71 12.29 8.04
N VAL A 25 14.56 12.29 9.07
CA VAL A 25 15.68 11.35 9.17
C VAL A 25 15.15 9.92 9.26
N PHE A 26 14.13 9.67 10.08
CA PHE A 26 13.52 8.34 10.20
C PHE A 26 12.89 7.86 8.88
N VAL A 27 12.15 8.72 8.17
CA VAL A 27 11.53 8.36 6.88
C VAL A 27 12.60 7.96 5.86
N TRP A 28 13.69 8.73 5.75
CA TRP A 28 14.81 8.40 4.87
C TRP A 28 15.49 7.09 5.24
N VAL A 29 15.74 6.86 6.53
CA VAL A 29 16.34 5.62 7.02
C VAL A 29 15.44 4.43 6.70
N ILE A 30 14.14 4.53 6.99
CA ILE A 30 13.16 3.46 6.72
C ILE A 30 13.07 3.19 5.21
N ALA A 31 12.98 4.23 4.38
CA ALA A 31 12.95 4.08 2.93
C ALA A 31 14.19 3.33 2.39
N CYS A 32 15.39 3.72 2.85
CA CYS A 32 16.63 3.03 2.51
C CYS A 32 16.59 1.56 2.97
N VAL A 33 16.24 1.30 4.23
CA VAL A 33 16.19 -0.07 4.78
C VAL A 33 15.21 -0.96 4.01
N ILE A 34 14.02 -0.45 3.68
CA ILE A 34 13.02 -1.20 2.90
C ILE A 34 13.54 -1.50 1.49
N CYS A 35 14.09 -0.50 0.79
CA CYS A 35 14.61 -0.67 -0.57
C CYS A 35 15.80 -1.64 -0.60
N PHE A 36 16.80 -1.43 0.25
CA PHE A 36 17.98 -2.30 0.31
C PHE A 36 17.65 -3.69 0.81
N GLY A 37 16.78 -3.82 1.83
CA GLY A 37 16.37 -5.11 2.39
C GLY A 37 15.64 -5.96 1.36
N ASN A 38 14.63 -5.39 0.69
CA ASN A 38 13.88 -6.12 -0.35
C ASN A 38 14.75 -6.45 -1.56
N LEU A 39 15.59 -5.52 -2.02
CA LEU A 39 16.51 -5.78 -3.12
C LEU A 39 17.52 -6.87 -2.77
N PHE A 40 18.08 -6.85 -1.56
CA PHE A 40 19.01 -7.86 -1.09
C PHE A 40 18.38 -9.25 -1.06
N VAL A 41 17.14 -9.38 -0.55
CA VAL A 41 16.41 -10.66 -0.53
C VAL A 41 16.16 -11.18 -1.95
N ILE A 42 15.76 -10.30 -2.89
CA ILE A 42 15.56 -10.65 -4.30
C ILE A 42 16.88 -11.12 -4.92
N CYS A 43 17.98 -10.39 -4.71
CA CYS A 43 19.30 -10.72 -5.24
C CYS A 43 19.80 -12.05 -4.68
N MET A 44 19.84 -12.20 -3.35
CA MET A 44 20.30 -13.42 -2.69
C MET A 44 19.55 -14.66 -3.17
N ARG A 45 18.21 -14.61 -3.22
CA ARG A 45 17.40 -15.72 -3.74
C ARG A 45 17.52 -15.92 -5.26
N SER A 46 18.01 -14.93 -5.99
CA SER A 46 18.29 -15.06 -7.43
C SER A 46 19.66 -15.66 -7.71
N PHE A 47 20.62 -15.56 -6.79
CA PHE A 47 21.93 -16.22 -6.91
C PHE A 47 21.91 -17.67 -6.41
N VAL A 48 21.13 -17.96 -5.37
CA VAL A 48 20.96 -19.31 -4.81
C VAL A 48 19.86 -20.08 -5.56
N VAL A 49 20.06 -20.34 -6.86
CA VAL A 49 19.10 -21.08 -7.70
C VAL A 49 19.31 -22.58 -7.54
N THR A 50 18.77 -23.15 -6.45
CA THR A 50 18.80 -24.61 -6.23
C THR A 50 17.44 -25.20 -5.81
N GLU A 51 16.40 -24.40 -5.52
CA GLU A 51 15.14 -24.94 -4.95
C GLU A 51 13.84 -24.39 -5.57
N ASN A 52 12.71 -25.07 -5.26
CA ASN A 52 11.35 -24.90 -5.79
C ASN A 52 11.02 -23.50 -6.36
N SER A 53 10.98 -23.42 -7.70
CA SER A 53 10.77 -22.17 -8.46
C SER A 53 9.46 -21.42 -8.11
N GLN A 54 8.46 -22.09 -7.52
CA GLN A 54 7.16 -21.48 -7.17
C GLN A 54 7.26 -20.55 -5.96
N HIS A 55 7.78 -21.05 -4.84
CA HIS A 55 7.97 -20.26 -3.62
C HIS A 55 8.91 -19.07 -3.87
N ILE A 56 9.95 -19.26 -4.68
CA ILE A 56 10.87 -18.18 -5.05
C ILE A 56 10.13 -17.08 -5.83
N MET A 57 9.25 -17.41 -6.76
CA MET A 57 8.47 -16.41 -7.52
C MET A 57 7.53 -15.61 -6.62
N ALA A 58 6.81 -16.28 -5.70
CA ALA A 58 5.89 -15.61 -4.79
C ALA A 58 6.63 -14.65 -3.85
N ILE A 59 7.76 -15.08 -3.27
CA ILE A 59 8.60 -14.23 -2.40
C ILE A 59 9.17 -13.05 -3.19
N LYS A 60 9.65 -13.26 -4.42
CA LYS A 60 10.12 -12.15 -5.27
C LYS A 60 9.00 -11.14 -5.54
N SER A 61 7.79 -11.61 -5.84
CA SER A 61 6.63 -10.74 -6.06
C SER A 61 6.27 -9.93 -4.81
N LEU A 62 6.37 -10.53 -3.62
CA LEU A 62 6.10 -9.85 -2.36
C LEU A 62 7.16 -8.77 -2.08
N CYS A 63 8.45 -9.10 -2.22
CA CYS A 63 9.52 -8.10 -2.08
C CYS A 63 9.41 -6.98 -3.12
N CYS A 64 8.92 -7.25 -4.33
CA CYS A 64 8.61 -6.21 -5.31
C CYS A 64 7.49 -5.29 -4.80
N ALA A 65 6.40 -5.85 -4.28
CA ALA A 65 5.29 -5.07 -3.73
C ALA A 65 5.74 -4.23 -2.52
N ASP A 66 6.49 -4.80 -1.57
CA ASP A 66 7.05 -4.09 -0.43
C ASP A 66 8.10 -3.03 -0.84
N GLY A 67 8.83 -3.30 -1.92
CA GLY A 67 9.74 -2.33 -2.54
C GLY A 67 9.03 -1.08 -3.09
N LEU A 68 7.80 -1.24 -3.61
CA LEU A 68 6.97 -0.09 -4.04
C LEU A 68 6.64 0.84 -2.86
N MET A 69 6.41 0.30 -1.66
CA MET A 69 6.25 1.11 -0.44
C MET A 69 7.53 1.90 -0.14
N GLY A 70 8.71 1.29 -0.30
CA GLY A 70 10.00 1.97 -0.16
C GLY A 70 10.16 3.13 -1.15
N ILE A 71 9.79 2.93 -2.41
CA ILE A 71 9.79 3.98 -3.45
C ILE A 71 8.83 5.10 -3.08
N TYR A 72 7.63 4.79 -2.60
CA TYR A 72 6.67 5.76 -2.09
C TYR A 72 7.28 6.63 -0.97
N LEU A 73 7.90 6.01 0.05
CA LEU A 73 8.55 6.73 1.15
C LEU A 73 9.72 7.58 0.67
N PHE A 74 10.46 7.10 -0.35
CA PHE A 74 11.55 7.87 -0.96
C PHE A 74 11.03 9.13 -1.65
N PHE A 75 9.93 9.03 -2.40
CA PHE A 75 9.28 10.21 -2.98
C PHE A 75 8.85 11.17 -1.89
N ILE A 76 8.15 10.70 -0.85
CA ILE A 76 7.75 11.57 0.27
C ILE A 76 8.95 12.26 0.92
N GLY A 77 10.03 11.54 1.20
CA GLY A 77 11.24 12.11 1.80
C GLY A 77 11.96 13.11 0.89
N ALA A 78 11.95 12.91 -0.43
CA ALA A 78 12.52 13.83 -1.40
C ALA A 78 11.68 15.11 -1.53
N PHE A 79 10.35 14.97 -1.52
CA PHE A 79 9.41 16.08 -1.51
C PHE A 79 9.51 16.88 -0.21
N ASP A 80 9.59 16.22 0.93
CA ASP A 80 9.76 16.85 2.23
C ASP A 80 11.05 17.69 2.30
N LEU A 81 12.19 17.17 1.82
CA LEU A 81 13.44 17.95 1.70
C LEU A 81 13.28 19.19 0.81
N LYS A 82 12.58 19.06 -0.33
CA LYS A 82 12.43 20.13 -1.32
C LYS A 82 11.57 21.29 -0.82
N PHE A 83 10.62 21.03 0.08
CA PHE A 83 9.66 22.03 0.58
C PHE A 83 9.97 22.55 1.98
N SER A 84 11.14 22.19 2.53
CA SER A 84 11.64 22.61 3.84
C SER A 84 12.06 24.09 3.86
N GLY A 85 11.08 25.01 3.79
CA GLY A 85 11.32 26.45 3.86
C GLY A 85 10.08 27.31 3.50
N GLU A 86 9.18 26.81 2.66
CA GLU A 86 7.93 27.48 2.26
C GLU A 86 6.70 26.55 2.36
N TYR A 87 6.64 25.76 3.44
CA TYR A 87 5.69 24.66 3.64
C TYR A 87 4.22 25.05 3.38
N ASN A 88 3.81 26.23 3.86
CA ASN A 88 2.41 26.66 3.79
C ASN A 88 1.90 27.01 2.38
N LYS A 89 2.78 27.48 1.47
CA LYS A 89 2.39 27.82 0.08
C LYS A 89 2.44 26.61 -0.85
N HIS A 90 3.31 25.65 -0.57
CA HIS A 90 3.58 24.54 -1.48
C HIS A 90 2.91 23.23 -1.08
N ALA A 91 2.60 23.02 0.21
CA ALA A 91 1.85 21.84 0.65
C ALA A 91 0.46 21.76 -0.01
N GLN A 92 -0.25 22.88 -0.12
CA GLN A 92 -1.58 22.94 -0.76
C GLN A 92 -1.51 22.60 -2.27
N VAL A 93 -0.49 23.11 -2.96
CA VAL A 93 -0.27 22.82 -4.39
C VAL A 93 0.15 21.36 -4.60
N TRP A 94 0.96 20.81 -3.70
CA TRP A 94 1.37 19.41 -3.72
C TRP A 94 0.19 18.46 -3.51
N MET A 95 -0.65 18.72 -2.51
CA MET A 95 -1.85 17.91 -2.22
C MET A 95 -2.85 17.89 -3.39
N ALA A 96 -2.99 19.03 -4.10
CA ALA A 96 -3.81 19.14 -5.30
C ALA A 96 -3.14 18.56 -6.57
N SER A 97 -1.86 18.16 -6.50
CA SER A 97 -1.11 17.69 -7.66
C SER A 97 -1.42 16.23 -7.99
N ILE A 98 -1.37 15.91 -9.29
CA ILE A 98 -1.48 14.52 -9.75
C ILE A 98 -0.31 13.66 -9.26
N GLN A 99 0.83 14.26 -8.93
CA GLN A 99 2.01 13.55 -8.42
C GLN A 99 1.72 12.96 -7.04
N CYS A 100 1.10 13.72 -6.14
CA CYS A 100 0.63 13.25 -4.85
C CYS A 100 -0.37 12.09 -5.02
N GLN A 101 -1.34 12.22 -5.94
CA GLN A 101 -2.33 11.17 -6.21
C GLN A 101 -1.68 9.86 -6.71
N LEU A 102 -0.70 9.96 -7.60
CA LEU A 102 0.04 8.80 -8.10
C LEU A 102 0.88 8.14 -6.99
N VAL A 103 1.58 8.93 -6.18
CA VAL A 103 2.38 8.45 -5.05
C VAL A 103 1.49 7.75 -4.01
N GLY A 104 0.34 8.32 -3.69
CA GLY A 104 -0.69 7.71 -2.83
C GLY A 104 -1.25 6.40 -3.36
N SER A 105 -1.58 6.37 -4.66
CA SER A 105 -2.07 5.16 -5.32
C SER A 105 -1.03 4.03 -5.31
N LEU A 106 0.26 4.36 -5.42
CA LEU A 106 1.35 3.38 -5.36
C LEU A 106 1.46 2.73 -3.97
N ALA A 107 1.28 3.52 -2.92
CA ALA A 107 1.31 3.04 -1.55
C ALA A 107 0.13 2.10 -1.25
N MET A 108 -1.06 2.44 -1.77
CA MET A 108 -2.26 1.62 -1.67
C MET A 108 -2.12 0.31 -2.47
N LEU A 109 -1.58 0.39 -3.70
CA LEU A 109 -1.35 -0.78 -4.54
C LEU A 109 -0.38 -1.74 -3.83
N SER A 110 0.70 -1.20 -3.28
CA SER A 110 1.70 -1.97 -2.54
C SER A 110 1.07 -2.73 -1.36
N SER A 111 0.31 -2.04 -0.49
CA SER A 111 -0.29 -2.67 0.68
C SER A 111 -1.34 -3.72 0.31
N GLU A 112 -2.20 -3.44 -0.68
CA GLU A 112 -3.23 -4.37 -1.14
C GLU A 112 -2.63 -5.65 -1.72
N VAL A 113 -1.68 -5.49 -2.65
CA VAL A 113 -0.99 -6.60 -3.32
C VAL A 113 -0.16 -7.41 -2.32
N SER A 114 0.59 -6.78 -1.41
CA SER A 114 1.36 -7.50 -0.39
C SER A 114 0.48 -8.39 0.48
N VAL A 115 -0.66 -7.88 0.96
CA VAL A 115 -1.54 -8.70 1.80
C VAL A 115 -2.23 -9.81 0.99
N LEU A 116 -2.63 -9.57 -0.27
CA LEU A 116 -3.16 -10.65 -1.15
C LEU A 116 -2.11 -11.74 -1.42
N LEU A 117 -0.84 -11.35 -1.62
CA LEU A 117 0.28 -12.28 -1.80
C LEU A 117 0.56 -13.09 -0.53
N LEU A 118 0.55 -12.45 0.63
CA LEU A 118 0.71 -13.13 1.93
C LEU A 118 -0.40 -14.15 2.18
N THR A 119 -1.66 -13.78 1.91
CA THR A 119 -2.81 -14.69 1.98
C THR A 119 -2.63 -15.88 1.03
N TYR A 120 -2.24 -15.64 -0.22
CA TYR A 120 -1.98 -16.69 -1.21
C TYR A 120 -0.87 -17.65 -0.75
N MET A 121 0.27 -17.13 -0.29
CA MET A 121 1.37 -17.95 0.20
C MET A 121 0.98 -18.79 1.41
N THR A 122 0.21 -18.20 2.32
CA THR A 122 -0.29 -18.89 3.52
C THR A 122 -1.24 -20.01 3.15
N LEU A 123 -2.17 -19.75 2.22
CA LEU A 123 -3.13 -20.74 1.73
C LEU A 123 -2.42 -21.90 1.00
N GLU A 124 -1.41 -21.60 0.17
CA GLU A 124 -0.61 -22.61 -0.51
C GLU A 124 0.07 -23.55 0.51
N LYS A 125 0.69 -23.00 1.56
CA LYS A 125 1.31 -23.78 2.63
C LYS A 125 0.29 -24.58 3.43
N TYR A 126 -0.86 -23.97 3.76
CA TYR A 126 -1.94 -24.64 4.48
C TYR A 126 -2.48 -25.85 3.71
N LEU A 127 -2.76 -25.70 2.41
CA LEU A 127 -3.25 -26.79 1.55
C LEU A 127 -2.22 -27.91 1.40
N CYS A 128 -0.92 -27.59 1.28
CA CYS A 128 0.14 -28.60 1.27
C CYS A 128 0.21 -29.40 2.57
N ILE A 129 -0.04 -28.78 3.72
CA ILE A 129 -0.03 -29.44 5.03
C ILE A 129 -1.27 -30.33 5.20
N VAL A 130 -2.45 -29.85 4.84
CA VAL A 130 -3.72 -30.56 5.03
C VAL A 130 -3.92 -31.67 4.00
N PHE A 131 -3.45 -31.49 2.76
CA PHE A 131 -3.60 -32.46 1.67
C PHE A 131 -2.25 -32.95 1.13
N PRO A 132 -1.48 -33.74 1.90
CA PRO A 132 -0.13 -34.17 1.52
C PRO A 132 -0.07 -35.10 0.29
N PHE A 133 -1.18 -35.75 -0.09
CA PHE A 133 -1.25 -36.71 -1.21
C PHE A 133 -1.86 -36.14 -2.50
N SER A 134 -2.47 -34.95 -2.45
CA SER A 134 -2.92 -34.29 -3.67
C SER A 134 -1.69 -33.72 -4.35
N HIS A 135 -1.47 -34.03 -5.62
CA HIS A 135 -0.44 -33.42 -6.48
C HIS A 135 -0.80 -31.94 -6.78
N TYR A 136 -1.21 -31.20 -5.76
CA TYR A 136 -1.48 -29.76 -5.76
C TYR A 136 -0.17 -28.98 -5.63
N GLY A 137 0.93 -29.50 -6.19
CA GLY A 137 2.05 -28.65 -6.58
C GLY A 137 1.52 -27.75 -7.69
N ALA A 138 1.04 -26.56 -7.33
CA ALA A 138 0.47 -25.61 -8.26
C ALA A 138 1.52 -25.23 -9.30
N GLY A 139 1.63 -25.98 -10.40
CA GLY A 139 2.76 -25.93 -11.34
C GLY A 139 3.20 -24.50 -11.66
N LYS A 140 4.48 -24.28 -11.95
CA LYS A 140 5.07 -22.93 -12.16
C LYS A 140 4.16 -21.95 -12.93
N LYS A 141 3.47 -22.43 -13.96
CA LYS A 141 2.48 -21.67 -14.76
C LYS A 141 1.25 -21.20 -13.96
N ARG A 142 0.72 -22.05 -13.07
CA ARG A 142 -0.41 -21.74 -12.18
C ARG A 142 -0.03 -20.70 -11.14
N THR A 143 1.11 -20.85 -10.45
CA THR A 143 1.60 -19.80 -9.53
C THR A 143 1.80 -18.48 -10.27
N LEU A 144 2.43 -18.49 -11.46
CA LEU A 144 2.59 -17.28 -12.26
C LEU A 144 1.25 -16.65 -12.64
N SER A 145 0.28 -17.46 -13.09
CA SER A 145 -1.07 -16.98 -13.40
C SER A 145 -1.75 -16.34 -12.19
N MET A 146 -1.69 -16.98 -11.02
CA MET A 146 -2.24 -16.42 -9.78
C MET A 146 -1.57 -15.11 -9.38
N LEU A 147 -0.24 -15.01 -9.50
CA LEU A 147 0.49 -13.76 -9.25
C LEU A 147 0.01 -12.65 -10.19
N VAL A 148 -0.13 -12.93 -11.49
CA VAL A 148 -0.64 -11.95 -12.47
C VAL A 148 -2.06 -11.52 -12.11
N VAL A 149 -2.94 -12.44 -11.72
CA VAL A 149 -4.31 -12.12 -11.27
C VAL A 149 -4.29 -11.22 -10.03
N ILE A 150 -3.45 -11.53 -9.04
CA ILE A 150 -3.32 -10.70 -7.82
C ILE A 150 -2.87 -9.27 -8.18
N TRP A 151 -1.89 -9.14 -9.07
CA TRP A 151 -1.44 -7.83 -9.55
C TRP A 151 -2.56 -7.08 -10.29
N LEU A 152 -3.27 -7.74 -11.20
CA LEU A 152 -4.40 -7.14 -11.92
C LEU A 152 -5.53 -6.71 -10.98
N LEU A 153 -5.83 -7.51 -9.95
CA LEU A 153 -6.81 -7.15 -8.92
C LEU A 153 -6.35 -5.91 -8.14
N GLY A 154 -5.10 -5.87 -7.68
CA GLY A 154 -4.55 -4.68 -6.99
C GLY A 154 -4.56 -3.43 -7.88
N PHE A 155 -4.19 -3.56 -9.15
CA PHE A 155 -4.29 -2.44 -10.10
C PHE A 155 -5.74 -2.01 -10.30
N SER A 156 -6.67 -2.96 -10.43
CA SER A 156 -8.08 -2.64 -10.62
C SER A 156 -8.64 -1.89 -9.43
N LEU A 157 -8.32 -2.32 -8.20
CA LEU A 157 -8.70 -1.63 -6.97
C LEU A 157 -8.10 -0.21 -6.94
N THR A 158 -6.82 -0.03 -7.20
CA THR A 158 -6.23 1.33 -7.17
C THR A 158 -6.65 2.23 -8.34
N LEU A 159 -7.06 1.68 -9.49
CA LEU A 159 -7.56 2.43 -10.64
C LEU A 159 -9.01 2.89 -10.48
N VAL A 160 -9.85 2.17 -9.73
CA VAL A 160 -11.26 2.53 -9.47
C VAL A 160 -11.42 3.97 -8.92
N PRO A 161 -10.72 4.38 -7.84
CA PRO A 161 -10.77 5.74 -7.32
C PRO A 161 -10.10 6.77 -8.24
N PHE A 162 -9.24 6.34 -9.18
CA PHE A 162 -8.63 7.21 -10.19
C PHE A 162 -9.60 7.56 -11.33
N TRP A 163 -10.39 6.58 -11.79
CA TRP A 163 -11.37 6.75 -12.87
C TRP A 163 -12.66 7.46 -12.41
N CYS A 164 -13.04 7.31 -11.14
CA CYS A 164 -14.23 7.94 -10.55
C CYS A 164 -13.95 9.31 -9.89
N LYS A 165 -13.10 10.14 -10.50
CA LYS A 165 -12.87 11.52 -10.04
C LYS A 165 -14.16 12.33 -9.88
N GLU A 166 -15.13 12.10 -10.75
CA GLU A 166 -16.41 12.83 -10.80
C GLU A 166 -17.35 12.50 -9.64
N SER A 167 -17.24 11.30 -9.05
CA SER A 167 -18.11 10.85 -7.95
C SER A 167 -17.44 10.93 -6.57
N PHE A 168 -16.10 10.83 -6.49
CA PHE A 168 -15.33 10.70 -5.24
C PHE A 168 -14.49 11.93 -4.84
N GLY A 169 -14.22 12.89 -5.74
CA GLY A 169 -13.32 14.03 -5.43
C GLY A 169 -11.85 13.59 -5.24
N ASP A 170 -11.01 14.46 -4.67
CA ASP A 170 -9.58 14.18 -4.41
C ASP A 170 -9.38 13.20 -3.24
N TYR A 171 -9.63 11.91 -3.49
CA TYR A 171 -9.51 10.83 -2.50
C TYR A 171 -8.08 10.65 -1.97
N TYR A 172 -7.08 10.78 -2.86
CA TYR A 172 -5.66 10.65 -2.52
C TYR A 172 -4.98 11.98 -2.16
N GLY A 173 -5.68 13.11 -2.21
CA GLY A 173 -5.13 14.46 -2.01
C GLY A 173 -5.55 15.15 -0.71
N ARG A 174 -6.25 14.45 0.19
CA ARG A 174 -6.78 15.02 1.44
C ARG A 174 -5.76 15.22 2.55
N ASN A 175 -4.57 14.62 2.44
CA ASN A 175 -3.53 14.64 3.46
C ASN A 175 -2.17 14.94 2.81
N GLY A 176 -1.25 15.60 3.53
CA GLY A 176 0.09 15.93 3.04
C GLY A 176 0.97 14.73 2.66
N VAL A 177 0.54 13.52 3.07
CA VAL A 177 1.19 12.22 2.82
C VAL A 177 0.58 11.48 1.63
N CYS A 178 -0.51 12.02 1.07
CA CYS A 178 -1.24 11.43 -0.05
C CYS A 178 -1.79 10.01 0.22
N PHE A 179 -1.78 9.56 1.48
CA PHE A 179 -2.16 8.21 1.86
C PHE A 179 -3.60 8.21 2.40
N PRO A 180 -4.47 7.30 1.93
CA PRO A 180 -5.87 7.20 2.38
C PRO A 180 -5.99 6.48 3.75
N LEU A 181 -5.19 6.86 4.75
CA LEU A 181 -5.09 6.16 6.05
C LEU A 181 -6.18 6.62 7.02
N GLN A 182 -6.79 7.79 6.75
CA GLN A 182 -7.76 8.41 7.63
C GLN A 182 -9.17 8.19 7.05
N SER A 183 -9.81 7.11 7.50
CA SER A 183 -11.27 6.99 7.52
C SER A 183 -11.82 8.02 8.52
N ASP A 184 -11.73 9.30 8.17
CA ASP A 184 -12.37 10.37 8.94
C ASP A 184 -13.78 10.63 8.40
N GLU A 185 -14.66 11.05 9.30
CA GLU A 185 -16.12 10.98 9.31
C GLU A 185 -16.85 11.82 8.23
N THR A 186 -16.16 12.16 7.14
CA THR A 186 -16.64 13.06 6.06
C THR A 186 -16.49 12.43 4.66
N GLU A 187 -16.63 11.11 4.58
CA GLU A 187 -16.65 10.35 3.33
C GLU A 187 -18.05 10.41 2.71
N ARG A 188 -18.16 10.78 1.42
CA ARG A 188 -19.38 10.54 0.64
C ARG A 188 -19.74 9.04 0.73
N PRO A 189 -21.02 8.65 0.73
CA PRO A 189 -21.45 7.27 1.01
C PRO A 189 -20.78 6.20 0.12
N GLY A 190 -20.36 6.53 -1.10
CA GLY A 190 -19.61 5.63 -1.98
C GLY A 190 -18.17 5.34 -1.53
N ALA A 191 -17.48 6.33 -0.95
CA ALA A 191 -16.11 6.20 -0.45
C ALA A 191 -16.04 5.38 0.83
N ARG A 192 -17.01 5.59 1.70
CA ARG A 192 -17.24 4.74 2.86
C ARG A 192 -17.50 3.28 2.45
N GLY A 193 -18.33 3.04 1.44
CA GLY A 193 -18.61 1.68 0.96
C GLY A 193 -17.39 1.00 0.33
N TYR A 194 -16.56 1.75 -0.39
CA TYR A 194 -15.33 1.24 -1.00
C TYR A 194 -14.26 0.87 0.04
N SER A 195 -13.97 1.79 0.98
CA SER A 195 -13.01 1.55 2.07
C SER A 195 -13.50 0.43 2.98
N THR A 196 -14.78 0.45 3.37
CA THR A 196 -15.42 -0.65 4.13
C THR A 196 -15.36 -1.97 3.36
N GLY A 197 -15.54 -1.98 2.04
CA GLY A 197 -15.44 -3.18 1.21
C GLY A 197 -14.01 -3.70 1.04
N ILE A 198 -12.98 -2.85 1.06
CA ILE A 198 -11.58 -3.29 1.03
C ILE A 198 -11.14 -3.82 2.40
N PHE A 199 -11.49 -3.09 3.47
CA PHE A 199 -11.10 -3.46 4.83
C PHE A 199 -11.93 -4.62 5.39
N LEU A 200 -13.25 -4.67 5.16
CA LEU A 200 -14.11 -5.79 5.56
C LEU A 200 -14.22 -6.89 4.51
N GLY A 201 -14.13 -6.59 3.20
CA GLY A 201 -14.22 -7.63 2.17
C GLY A 201 -12.98 -8.54 2.09
N LYS A 202 -11.87 -8.12 2.69
CA LYS A 202 -10.73 -9.01 2.96
C LYS A 202 -11.01 -10.04 4.06
N GLU A 203 -12.01 -9.75 4.89
CA GLU A 203 -12.63 -10.68 5.82
C GLU A 203 -13.93 -11.20 5.21
N SER A 204 -13.85 -11.95 4.11
CA SER A 204 -15.04 -12.65 3.62
C SER A 204 -15.43 -13.79 4.58
N PRO A 205 -16.73 -14.08 4.71
CA PRO A 205 -17.36 -14.52 5.94
C PRO A 205 -17.03 -15.97 6.26
N GLY A 206 -16.43 -16.19 7.43
CA GLY A 206 -16.51 -17.49 8.08
C GLY A 206 -17.97 -17.77 8.42
N HIS A 207 -18.58 -18.72 7.70
CA HIS A 207 -19.77 -19.43 8.16
C HIS A 207 -19.61 -19.79 9.64
N GLY A 208 -20.57 -19.40 10.48
CA GLY A 208 -20.53 -19.73 11.90
C GLY A 208 -21.78 -19.31 12.67
N ALA A 209 -22.80 -20.15 12.55
CA ALA A 209 -24.01 -20.29 13.39
C ALA A 209 -25.11 -19.21 13.26
#